data_AF-A0A0F9IDV1-F1
#
_entry.id   AF-A0A0F9IDV1-F1
#
_cell.length_a   1.000
_cell.length_b   1.000
_cell.length_c   1.000
_cell.angle_alpha   90.00
_cell.angle_beta   90.00
_cell.angle_gamma   90.00
#
_symmetry.space_group_name_H-M   'P 1'
#
loop_
_entity.id
_entity.type
_entity.pdbx_description
1 polymer ?
#
loop_
_entity_poly.entity_id
_entity_poly.type
_entity_poly.pdbx_seq_one_letter_code
_entity_poly.pdbx_strand_id
1 'polypeptide(L)'
;MAAKKLSTEFPQFVLRGVTSFVEVYNRLRGLIAAFNDLRNQMISSVNDHGDRLTATTGAGAPATTPADTLLYYLDTSAKDMYVSVGTSSSADWKKVTP
;
A
#
# COMPACT_ATOMS: atom_id res chain seq x y z
N MET A 1 -6.18 8.44 5.44
CA MET A 1 -6.01 8.35 3.97
C MET A 1 -7.09 7.44 3.43
N ALA A 2 -7.85 7.86 2.40
CA ALA A 2 -8.94 7.04 1.87
C ALA A 2 -8.38 5.89 1.01
N ALA A 3 -8.66 4.64 1.39
CA ALA A 3 -8.29 3.47 0.60
C ALA A 3 -8.94 3.57 -0.79
N LYS A 4 -8.10 3.66 -1.83
CA LYS A 4 -8.55 3.71 -3.22
C LYS A 4 -9.18 2.35 -3.53
N LYS A 5 -10.51 2.27 -3.60
CA LYS A 5 -11.22 1.02 -3.94
C LYS A 5 -10.69 0.49 -5.27
N LEU A 6 -10.10 -0.70 -5.23
CA LEU A 6 -9.73 -1.46 -6.41
C LEU A 6 -10.99 -1.70 -7.26
N SER A 7 -10.91 -1.33 -8.54
CA SER A 7 -11.88 -1.73 -9.54
C SER A 7 -11.89 -3.26 -9.61
N THR A 8 -12.94 -3.88 -9.07
CA THR A 8 -13.09 -5.34 -8.98
C THR A 8 -13.30 -6.04 -10.32
N GLU A 9 -13.43 -5.30 -11.41
CA GLU A 9 -13.74 -5.87 -12.71
C GLU A 9 -12.56 -5.69 -13.66
N PHE A 10 -11.82 -6.80 -13.87
CA PHE A 10 -11.03 -6.94 -15.09
C PHE A 10 -11.99 -6.92 -16.29
N PRO A 11 -11.69 -6.16 -17.35
CA PRO A 11 -12.59 -6.07 -18.50
C PRO A 11 -12.77 -7.45 -19.14
N GLN A 12 -14.03 -7.90 -19.23
CA GLN A 12 -14.37 -9.19 -19.82
C GLN A 12 -14.09 -9.18 -21.33
N PHE A 13 -13.16 -10.02 -21.78
CA PHE A 13 -12.74 -10.07 -23.18
C PHE A 13 -13.62 -11.04 -23.98
N VAL A 14 -14.80 -10.57 -24.40
CA VAL A 14 -15.70 -11.34 -25.29
C VAL A 14 -15.47 -10.92 -26.74
N LEU A 15 -14.72 -11.73 -27.49
CA LEU A 15 -14.50 -11.56 -28.95
C LEU A 15 -15.72 -11.97 -29.79
N ARG A 16 -16.68 -12.67 -29.18
CA ARG A 16 -17.87 -13.21 -29.83
C ARG A 16 -18.95 -12.11 -29.91
N GLY A 17 -18.72 -11.07 -30.72
CA GLY A 17 -19.66 -9.95 -30.88
C GLY A 17 -19.10 -8.67 -31.50
N VAL A 18 -17.83 -8.65 -31.91
CA VAL A 18 -17.21 -7.47 -32.53
C VAL A 18 -17.71 -7.30 -33.96
N THR A 19 -18.30 -6.15 -34.24
CA THR A 19 -18.90 -5.85 -35.56
C THR A 19 -17.94 -5.13 -36.50
N SER A 20 -16.80 -4.65 -36.00
CA SER A 20 -15.80 -3.95 -36.81
C SER A 20 -14.37 -4.06 -36.25
N PHE A 21 -13.38 -3.91 -37.14
CA PHE A 21 -11.96 -3.80 -36.77
C PHE A 21 -11.65 -2.60 -35.86
N VAL A 22 -12.41 -1.52 -35.99
CA VAL A 22 -12.25 -0.31 -35.15
C VAL A 22 -12.61 -0.62 -33.70
N GLU A 23 -13.65 -1.41 -33.48
CA GLU A 23 -14.06 -1.84 -32.15
C GLU A 23 -13.02 -2.78 -31.52
N VAL A 24 -12.44 -3.70 -32.30
CA VAL A 24 -11.31 -4.54 -31.87
C VAL A 24 -10.11 -3.67 -31.45
N TYR A 25 -9.75 -2.68 -32.27
CA TYR A 25 -8.63 -1.79 -32.00
C TYR A 25 -8.83 -0.96 -30.72
N ASN A 26 -10.02 -0.40 -30.52
CA ASN A 26 -10.33 0.37 -29.33
C ASN A 26 -10.32 -0.50 -28.05
N ARG A 27 -10.82 -1.73 -28.14
CA ARG A 27 -10.75 -2.71 -27.03
C ARG A 27 -9.30 -3.09 -26.69
N LEU A 28 -8.46 -3.32 -27.71
CA LEU A 28 -7.03 -3.61 -27.50
C LEU A 28 -6.29 -2.42 -26.86
N ARG A 29 -6.58 -1.19 -27.29
CA ARG A 29 -6.04 0.01 -26.64
C ARG A 29 -6.47 0.13 -25.18
N GLY A 30 -7.75 -0.14 -24.89
CA GLY A 30 -8.27 -0.18 -23.52
C GLY A 30 -7.55 -1.22 -22.66
N LEU A 31 -7.26 -2.39 -23.21
CA LEU A 31 -6.50 -3.44 -22.53
C LEU A 31 -5.07 -3.02 -22.21
N ILE A 32 -4.38 -2.39 -23.16
CA ILE A 32 -3.01 -1.86 -22.94
C ILE A 32 -3.02 -0.80 -21.84
N ALA A 33 -4.02 0.09 -21.83
CA ALA A 33 -4.17 1.09 -20.77
C ALA A 33 -4.40 0.43 -19.40
N ALA A 34 -5.25 -0.59 -19.33
CA ALA A 34 -5.50 -1.35 -18.10
C ALA A 34 -4.25 -2.06 -17.58
N PHE A 35 -3.43 -2.65 -18.46
CA PHE A 35 -2.17 -3.27 -18.06
C PHE A 35 -1.15 -2.26 -17.53
N ASN A 36 -1.07 -1.07 -18.13
CA ASN A 36 -0.21 0.00 -17.64
C ASN A 36 -0.67 0.51 -16.27
N ASP A 37 -1.98 0.66 -16.06
CA ASP A 37 -2.53 1.03 -14.77
C ASP A 37 -2.25 -0.04 -13.70
N LEU A 38 -2.48 -1.32 -14.02
CA LEU A 38 -2.13 -2.44 -13.14
C LEU A 38 -0.64 -2.43 -12.77
N ARG A 39 0.25 -2.21 -13.74
CA ARG A 39 1.69 -2.11 -13.49
C ARG A 39 2.02 -0.98 -12.50
N ASN A 40 1.44 0.20 -12.71
CA ASN A 40 1.65 1.34 -11.83
C ASN A 40 1.13 1.07 -10.41
N GLN A 41 -0.02 0.40 -10.30
CA GLN A 41 -0.58 -0.02 -9.02
C GLN A 41 0.31 -1.05 -8.31
N MET A 42 0.85 -2.03 -9.03
CA MET A 42 1.78 -3.02 -8.46
C MET A 42 3.05 -2.35 -7.92
N ILE A 43 3.66 -1.43 -8.67
CA ILE A 43 4.84 -0.69 -8.22
C ILE A 43 4.50 0.12 -6.95
N SER A 44 3.36 0.79 -6.93
CA SER A 44 2.92 1.54 -5.75
C SER A 44 2.71 0.64 -4.53
N SER A 45 2.12 -0.55 -4.70
CA SER A 45 1.89 -1.49 -3.59
C SER A 45 3.19 -2.09 -3.07
N VAL A 46 4.15 -2.40 -3.95
CA VAL A 46 5.47 -2.87 -3.53
C VAL A 46 6.21 -1.79 -2.74
N ASN A 47 6.16 -0.54 -3.19
CA ASN A 47 6.79 0.57 -2.47
C ASN A 47 6.12 0.83 -1.11
N ASP A 48 4.78 0.76 -1.02
CA ASP A 48 4.06 0.88 0.25
C ASP A 48 4.50 -0.18 1.28
N HIS A 49 4.64 -1.44 0.86
CA HIS A 49 5.15 -2.49 1.75
C HIS A 49 6.62 -2.30 2.14
N GLY A 50 7.46 -1.78 1.23
CA GLY A 50 8.87 -1.48 1.52
C GLY A 50 9.04 -0.37 2.57
N ASP A 51 8.24 0.69 2.46
CA ASP A 51 8.28 1.82 3.38
C ASP A 51 7.73 1.46 4.77
N ARG A 52 6.68 0.62 4.85
CA ARG A 52 6.13 0.14 6.14
C ARG A 52 7.10 -0.69 6.96
N LEU A 53 8.05 -1.37 6.31
CA LEU A 53 9.08 -2.16 6.98
C LEU A 53 10.28 -1.31 7.43
N THR A 54 10.39 -0.08 6.93
CA THR A 54 11.45 0.83 7.33
C THR A 54 11.10 1.40 8.70
N ALA A 55 11.81 0.94 9.73
CA ALA A 55 11.61 1.43 11.09
C ALA A 55 11.92 2.92 11.18
N THR A 56 10.99 3.69 11.74
CA THR A 56 11.25 5.09 12.11
C THR A 56 12.23 5.11 13.29
N THR A 57 13.12 6.09 13.35
CA THR A 57 14.11 6.19 14.44
C THR A 57 14.02 7.52 15.15
N GLY A 58 14.37 7.53 16.44
CA GLY A 58 14.44 8.75 17.23
C GLY A 58 15.10 8.52 18.60
N ALA A 59 15.22 9.59 19.38
CA ALA A 59 15.77 9.54 20.74
C ALA A 59 14.62 9.46 21.76
N GLY A 60 14.57 8.38 22.53
CA GLY A 60 13.51 8.13 23.49
C GLY A 60 12.28 7.43 22.88
N ALA A 61 11.35 7.08 23.76
CA ALA A 61 10.09 6.45 23.40
C ALA A 61 9.26 7.37 22.46
N PRO A 62 8.56 6.80 21.47
CA PRO A 62 7.80 7.59 20.50
C PRO A 62 6.63 8.33 21.17
N ALA A 63 6.62 9.66 21.04
CA ALA A 63 5.59 10.53 21.63
C ALA A 63 4.42 10.84 20.69
N THR A 64 4.49 10.41 19.43
CA THR A 64 3.47 10.66 18.39
C THR A 64 2.46 9.52 18.32
N THR A 65 1.24 9.81 17.88
CA THR A 65 0.26 8.76 17.57
C THR A 65 0.70 7.99 16.31
N PRO A 66 0.71 6.64 16.31
CA PRO A 66 1.03 5.87 15.10
C PRO A 66 0.05 6.15 13.97
N ALA A 67 0.57 6.23 12.73
CA ALA A 67 -0.26 6.42 11.55
C ALA A 67 -1.02 5.14 11.13
N ASP A 68 -0.47 3.97 11.48
CA ASP A 68 -1.05 2.66 11.20
C ASP A 68 -0.55 1.64 12.25
N THR A 69 -1.16 0.46 12.26
CA THR A 69 -0.71 -0.73 12.98
C THR A 69 0.47 -1.41 12.28
N LEU A 70 1.28 -2.15 13.05
CA LEU A 70 2.47 -2.87 12.59
C LEU A 70 3.60 -1.99 12.03
N LEU A 71 3.65 -0.72 12.45
CA LEU A 71 4.81 0.14 12.22
C LEU A 71 5.89 -0.17 13.26
N TYR A 72 7.15 -0.03 12.85
CA TYR A 72 8.30 -0.21 13.73
C TYR A 72 8.94 1.13 14.07
N TYR A 73 9.32 1.29 15.34
CA TYR A 73 10.11 2.41 15.81
C TYR A 73 11.31 1.92 16.62
N LEU A 74 12.50 2.46 16.35
CA LEU A 74 13.74 2.18 17.07
C LEU A 74 14.15 3.39 17.91
N ASP A 75 14.17 3.21 19.23
CA ASP A 75 14.75 4.17 20.17
C ASP A 75 16.28 4.02 20.16
N THR A 76 16.94 5.02 19.60
CA THR A 76 18.40 5.06 19.48
C THR A 76 19.13 5.32 20.80
N SER A 77 18.43 5.82 21.82
CA SER A 77 18.99 6.10 23.15
C SER A 77 18.92 4.88 24.06
N ALA A 78 17.72 4.33 24.25
CA ALA A 78 17.51 3.15 25.10
C ALA A 78 17.82 1.82 24.40
N LYS A 79 18.02 1.83 23.06
CA LYS A 79 18.17 0.64 22.22
C LYS A 79 16.95 -0.29 22.27
N ASP A 80 15.78 0.30 22.46
CA ASP A 80 14.51 -0.40 22.51
C ASP A 80 13.79 -0.34 21.16
N MET A 81 13.07 -1.41 20.83
CA MET A 81 12.17 -1.44 19.67
C MET A 81 10.73 -1.32 20.14
N TYR A 82 9.90 -0.61 19.36
CA TYR A 82 8.48 -0.44 19.60
C TYR A 82 7.70 -0.83 18.33
N VAL A 83 6.51 -1.41 18.52
CA VAL A 83 5.56 -1.75 17.45
C VAL A 83 4.24 -1.05 17.72
N SER A 84 3.60 -0.50 16.70
CA SER A 84 2.27 0.09 16.83
C SER A 84 1.19 -0.99 16.85
N VAL A 85 0.34 -0.99 17.89
CA VAL A 85 -0.80 -1.91 18.02
C VAL A 85 -2.16 -1.23 17.79
N GLY A 86 -2.14 0.09 17.57
CA GLY A 86 -3.32 0.94 17.37
C GLY A 86 -2.91 2.29 16.78
N THR A 87 -3.91 3.15 16.53
CA THR A 87 -3.75 4.47 15.89
C THR A 87 -4.48 5.59 16.62
N SER A 88 -4.87 5.36 17.87
CA SER A 88 -5.69 6.29 18.66
C SER A 88 -4.83 7.25 19.48
N SER A 89 -3.66 6.82 19.96
CA SER A 89 -2.77 7.65 20.78
C SER A 89 -1.31 7.21 20.72
N SER A 90 -0.40 8.02 21.25
CA SER A 90 1.01 7.63 21.42
C SER A 90 1.22 6.44 22.37
N ALA A 91 0.24 6.15 23.24
CA ALA A 91 0.29 4.95 24.09
C ALA A 91 0.09 3.64 23.30
N ASP A 92 -0.28 3.71 22.02
CA ASP A 92 -0.41 2.56 21.13
C ASP A 92 0.93 2.04 20.60
N TRP A 93 2.03 2.74 20.87
CA TRP A 93 3.36 2.18 20.74
C TRP A 93 3.64 1.23 21.90
N LYS A 94 3.81 -0.06 21.57
CA LYS A 94 4.18 -1.08 22.55
C LYS A 94 5.63 -1.47 22.34
N LYS A 95 6.41 -1.44 23.42
CA LYS A 95 7.79 -1.93 23.40
C LYS A 95 7.78 -3.41 23.02
N VAL A 96 8.54 -3.76 22.00
CA VAL A 96 8.82 -5.14 21.62
C VAL A 96 9.94 -5.61 22.55
N THR A 97 9.53 -6.19 23.67
CA THR A 97 10.44 -6.84 24.61
C THR A 97 11.17 -8.01 23.95
N PRO A 98 12.42 -8.30 24.32
CA PRO A 98 12.89 -9.67 24.44
C PRO A 98 12.07 -10.44 25.49
#